data_AF-A0A0G1QVG8-F1
#
_entry.id   AF-A0A0G1QVG8-F1
#
_cell.length_a   1.000
_cell.length_b   1.000
_cell.length_c   1.000
_cell.angle_alpha   90.00
_cell.angle_beta   90.00
_cell.angle_gamma   90.00
#
_symmetry.space_group_name_H-M   'P 1'
#
loop_
_entity.id
_entity.type
_entity.pdbx_description
1 polymer ?
#
loop_
_entity_poly.entity_id
_entity_poly.type
_entity_poly.pdbx_seq_one_letter_code
_entity_poly.pdbx_strand_id
1 'polypeptide(L)'
;MKKRLIVAYAILGLVILVVLAVVISFKIFDWPRSKPVVSDKVPILSESPGRVIYTTDTSLNKEPFEKECRNRGGVFNPCGRSCPSAAEVCIEVCAYTCELSGVKIISLPDQCYNEPQFEKYAVSEIYEGKMATVDFSSYPEASQFRTIIRATAAKGANFAGHYSIVEWGCGTSCQDHAIVDVQSGKIIHYSLPSFYGLEYKLDSSLLVVNPAANLPEDSEQTITSDYYVLSDNALNFVCRLPGVSAPAPL
;
A
#
# COMPACT_ATOMS: atom_id res chain seq x y z
N MET A 1 28.05 10.20 -92.57
CA MET A 1 27.23 10.79 -91.48
C MET A 1 26.28 9.79 -90.81
N LYS A 2 25.53 8.94 -91.55
CA LYS A 2 24.57 7.97 -90.96
C LYS A 2 25.13 7.03 -89.89
N LYS A 3 26.35 6.49 -90.03
CA LYS A 3 26.96 5.59 -89.03
C LYS A 3 27.20 6.26 -87.66
N ARG A 4 27.65 7.52 -87.64
CA ARG A 4 27.85 8.27 -86.39
C ARG A 4 26.52 8.60 -85.70
N LEU A 5 25.48 8.84 -86.50
CA LEU A 5 24.12 9.08 -86.01
C LEU A 5 23.53 7.81 -85.36
N ILE A 6 23.72 6.64 -86.00
CA ILE A 6 23.27 5.34 -85.47
C ILE A 6 23.99 5.01 -84.15
N VAL A 7 25.30 5.25 -84.08
CA VAL A 7 26.08 5.04 -82.84
C VAL A 7 25.62 5.98 -81.73
N ALA A 8 25.32 7.25 -82.04
CA ALA A 8 24.80 8.19 -81.06
C ALA A 8 23.44 7.78 -80.48
N TYR A 9 22.51 7.30 -81.32
CA TYR A 9 21.22 6.79 -80.86
C TYR A 9 21.35 5.49 -80.05
N ALA A 10 22.29 4.61 -80.42
CA ALA A 10 22.57 3.39 -79.66
C ALA A 10 23.10 3.70 -78.25
N ILE A 11 24.02 4.67 -78.13
CA ILE A 11 24.53 5.13 -76.84
C ILE A 11 23.42 5.78 -76.01
N LEU A 12 22.62 6.65 -76.62
CA LEU A 12 21.50 7.30 -75.93
C LEU A 12 20.48 6.28 -75.41
N GLY A 13 20.14 5.28 -76.22
CA GLY A 13 19.24 4.19 -75.82
C GLY A 13 19.80 3.36 -74.67
N LEU A 14 21.10 3.05 -74.68
CA LEU A 14 21.76 2.31 -73.62
C LEU A 14 21.80 3.11 -72.31
N VAL A 15 22.07 4.42 -72.38
CA VAL A 15 22.02 5.31 -71.20
C VAL A 15 20.61 5.35 -70.62
N ILE A 16 19.58 5.48 -71.45
CA ILE A 16 18.18 5.49 -70.99
C ILE A 16 17.82 4.14 -70.34
N LEU A 17 18.23 3.02 -70.93
CA LEU A 17 18.01 1.69 -70.36
C LEU A 17 18.66 1.52 -68.99
N VAL A 18 19.90 1.99 -68.82
CA VAL A 18 20.61 1.94 -67.55
C VAL A 18 19.92 2.84 -66.51
N VAL A 19 19.51 4.05 -66.88
CA VAL A 19 18.78 4.96 -65.99
C VAL A 19 17.44 4.35 -65.56
N LEU A 20 16.69 3.77 -66.50
CA LEU A 20 15.44 3.08 -66.18
C LEU A 20 15.67 1.88 -65.26
N ALA A 21 16.71 1.07 -65.51
CA ALA A 21 17.08 -0.04 -64.64
C ALA A 21 17.45 0.43 -63.22
N VAL A 22 18.15 1.56 -63.08
CA VAL A 22 18.47 2.15 -61.78
C VAL A 22 17.22 2.68 -61.09
N VAL A 23 16.32 3.37 -61.79
CA VAL A 23 15.05 3.87 -61.22
C VAL A 23 14.14 2.73 -60.81
N ILE A 24 14.02 1.69 -61.63
CA ILE A 24 13.27 0.46 -61.31
C ILE A 24 13.91 -0.25 -60.12
N SER A 25 15.25 -0.32 -60.04
CA SER A 25 15.96 -0.86 -58.88
C SER A 25 15.69 -0.03 -57.63
N PHE A 26 15.62 1.30 -57.71
CA PHE A 26 15.25 2.16 -56.58
C PHE A 26 13.78 2.00 -56.15
N LYS A 27 12.88 1.65 -57.07
CA LYS A 27 11.45 1.39 -56.76
C LYS A 27 11.19 -0.01 -56.21
N ILE A 28 11.95 -1.02 -56.67
CA ILE A 28 11.86 -2.40 -56.17
C ILE A 28 12.67 -2.55 -54.88
N PHE A 29 13.76 -1.80 -54.74
CA PHE A 29 14.55 -1.60 -53.53
C PHE A 29 14.03 -0.38 -52.74
N ASP A 30 12.73 -0.11 -52.78
CA ASP A 30 12.07 0.39 -51.58
C ASP A 30 12.15 -0.77 -50.59
N TRP A 31 13.30 -0.85 -49.90
CA TRP A 31 13.45 -1.56 -48.64
C TRP A 31 12.13 -1.37 -47.90
N PRO A 32 11.42 -2.44 -47.49
CA PRO A 32 10.28 -2.23 -46.64
C PRO A 32 10.88 -1.49 -45.45
N ARG A 33 10.63 -0.17 -45.34
CA ARG A 33 10.72 0.50 -44.06
C ARG A 33 9.87 -0.41 -43.23
N SER A 34 10.54 -1.25 -42.44
CA SER A 34 9.92 -1.95 -41.36
C SER A 34 9.14 -0.83 -40.71
N LYS A 35 7.81 -0.87 -40.85
CA LYS A 35 6.96 -0.15 -39.91
C LYS A 35 7.62 -0.51 -38.58
N PRO A 36 8.05 0.48 -37.77
CA PRO A 36 8.64 0.15 -36.48
C PRO A 36 7.72 -0.90 -35.91
N VAL A 37 8.27 -2.08 -35.62
CA VAL A 37 7.49 -3.17 -35.06
C VAL A 37 6.91 -2.57 -33.81
N VAL A 38 5.65 -2.13 -33.90
CA VAL A 38 4.87 -1.70 -32.76
C VAL A 38 4.78 -3.01 -32.01
N SER A 39 5.67 -3.16 -31.03
CA SER A 39 5.47 -4.16 -29.99
C SER A 39 4.03 -3.96 -29.58
N ASP A 40 3.18 -4.96 -29.86
CA ASP A 40 1.73 -4.90 -29.60
C ASP A 40 1.40 -4.59 -28.12
N LYS A 41 2.44 -4.52 -27.28
CA LYS A 41 2.42 -4.06 -25.90
C LYS A 41 3.08 -2.68 -25.81
N VAL A 42 2.27 -1.71 -25.42
CA VAL A 42 2.69 -0.39 -24.92
C VAL A 42 3.74 -0.57 -23.82
N PRO A 43 4.85 0.19 -23.81
CA PRO A 43 5.85 0.07 -22.76
C PRO A 43 5.27 0.46 -21.40
N ILE A 44 5.63 -0.30 -20.37
CA ILE A 44 5.27 -0.05 -18.98
C ILE A 44 6.54 0.33 -18.25
N LEU A 45 6.58 1.54 -17.70
CA LEU A 45 7.68 2.04 -16.90
C LEU A 45 7.66 1.40 -15.50
N SER A 46 6.47 1.30 -14.90
CA SER A 46 6.26 0.63 -13.61
C SER A 46 4.80 0.17 -13.49
N GLU A 47 4.57 -0.91 -12.75
CA GLU A 47 3.25 -1.45 -12.48
C GLU A 47 3.14 -1.79 -10.99
N SER A 48 2.04 -1.37 -10.37
CA SER A 48 1.74 -1.56 -8.95
C SER A 48 0.26 -1.92 -8.78
N PRO A 49 -0.14 -2.51 -7.64
CA PRO A 49 -1.55 -2.83 -7.39
C PRO A 49 -2.44 -1.60 -7.57
N GLY A 50 -3.34 -1.64 -8.56
CA GLY A 50 -4.27 -0.56 -8.86
C GLY A 50 -3.74 0.58 -9.75
N ARG A 51 -2.45 0.59 -10.11
CA ARG A 51 -1.86 1.65 -10.94
C ARG A 51 -0.79 1.16 -11.90
N VAL A 52 -0.83 1.63 -13.14
CA VAL A 52 0.24 1.44 -14.14
C VAL A 52 0.83 2.80 -14.49
N ILE A 53 2.15 2.90 -14.55
CA ILE A 53 2.90 4.06 -15.04
C ILE A 53 3.51 3.66 -16.37
N TYR A 54 3.12 4.34 -17.45
CA TYR A 54 3.57 3.97 -18.79
C TYR A 54 4.84 4.70 -19.22
N THR A 55 4.90 6.01 -19.00
CA THR A 55 6.03 6.86 -19.42
C THR A 55 5.98 8.20 -18.68
N THR A 56 7.13 8.82 -18.46
CA THR A 56 7.26 10.23 -18.03
C THR A 56 7.40 11.18 -19.22
N ASP A 57 7.57 10.64 -20.44
CA ASP A 57 7.58 11.43 -21.67
C ASP A 57 6.14 11.70 -22.15
N THR A 58 5.60 12.81 -21.69
CA THR A 58 4.26 13.30 -22.06
C THR A 58 4.19 13.89 -23.47
N SER A 59 5.29 13.90 -24.22
CA SER A 59 5.29 14.30 -25.65
C SER A 59 4.81 13.18 -26.57
N LEU A 60 4.77 11.93 -26.08
CA LEU A 60 4.34 10.76 -26.85
C LEU A 60 2.83 10.80 -27.13
N ASN A 61 2.42 10.21 -28.27
CA ASN A 61 1.00 10.05 -28.61
C ASN A 61 0.30 9.24 -27.50
N LYS A 62 -0.69 9.84 -26.84
CA LYS A 62 -1.43 9.24 -25.73
C LYS A 62 -2.41 8.13 -26.14
N GLU A 63 -2.85 8.08 -27.40
CA GLU A 63 -3.92 7.17 -27.84
C GLU A 63 -3.64 5.67 -27.56
N PRO A 64 -2.42 5.14 -27.79
CA PRO A 64 -2.12 3.74 -27.49
C PRO A 64 -2.19 3.44 -25.99
N PHE A 65 -1.70 4.36 -25.15
CA PHE A 65 -1.72 4.25 -23.69
C PHE A 65 -3.13 4.32 -23.12
N GLU A 66 -3.95 5.24 -23.65
CA GLU A 66 -5.34 5.40 -23.24
C GLU A 66 -6.18 4.17 -23.64
N LYS A 67 -5.95 3.62 -24.83
CA LYS A 67 -6.59 2.38 -25.28
C LYS A 67 -6.20 1.19 -24.41
N GLU A 68 -4.91 1.04 -24.11
CA GLU A 68 -4.42 -0.01 -23.20
C GLU A 68 -5.01 0.13 -21.79
N CYS A 69 -5.07 1.34 -21.24
CA CYS A 69 -5.66 1.59 -19.94
C CYS A 69 -7.15 1.22 -19.88
N ARG A 70 -7.91 1.57 -20.93
CA ARG A 70 -9.32 1.14 -21.07
C ARG A 70 -9.45 -0.37 -21.14
N ASN A 71 -8.59 -1.05 -21.90
CA ASN A 71 -8.60 -2.51 -21.99
C ASN A 71 -8.35 -3.17 -20.62
N ARG A 72 -7.62 -2.50 -19.72
CA ARG A 72 -7.38 -2.93 -18.34
C ARG A 72 -8.51 -2.57 -17.37
N GLY A 73 -9.57 -1.90 -17.82
CA GLY A 73 -10.67 -1.46 -16.97
C GLY A 73 -10.29 -0.31 -16.02
N GLY A 74 -9.30 0.49 -16.40
CA GLY A 74 -8.86 1.65 -15.62
C GLY A 74 -9.21 3.00 -16.24
N VAL A 75 -8.88 4.06 -15.50
CA VAL A 75 -9.02 5.46 -15.86
C VAL A 75 -7.64 6.03 -16.20
N PHE A 76 -7.48 6.48 -17.44
CA PHE A 76 -6.22 7.04 -17.92
C PHE A 76 -6.03 8.47 -17.41
N ASN A 77 -4.83 8.79 -16.91
CA ASN A 77 -4.44 10.13 -16.51
C ASN A 77 -3.19 10.58 -17.30
N PRO A 78 -3.28 11.61 -18.14
CA PRO A 78 -2.14 12.11 -18.93
C PRO A 78 -1.11 12.90 -18.09
N CYS A 79 -1.41 13.21 -16.83
CA CYS A 79 -0.48 13.78 -15.87
C CYS A 79 -0.74 13.16 -14.49
N GLY A 80 -0.50 11.86 -14.38
CA GLY A 80 -0.45 11.14 -13.11
C GLY A 80 0.92 11.25 -12.45
N ARG A 81 1.01 10.72 -11.22
CA ARG A 81 2.26 10.68 -10.46
C ARG A 81 3.23 9.68 -11.10
N SER A 82 4.48 10.09 -11.23
CA SER A 82 5.58 9.27 -11.74
C SER A 82 6.12 8.23 -10.73
N CYS A 83 5.76 8.33 -9.45
CA CYS A 83 6.23 7.42 -8.40
C CYS A 83 5.34 6.19 -8.22
N PRO A 84 5.94 4.99 -8.04
CA PRO A 84 5.21 3.78 -7.63
C PRO A 84 4.79 3.80 -6.15
N SER A 85 5.53 4.50 -5.26
CA SER A 85 5.20 4.64 -3.83
C SER A 85 5.50 6.05 -3.29
N ALA A 86 4.93 6.39 -2.13
CA ALA A 86 5.21 7.65 -1.42
C ALA A 86 6.54 7.62 -0.62
N ALA A 87 7.24 6.47 -0.60
CA ALA A 87 8.44 6.23 0.21
C ALA A 87 9.75 6.31 -0.61
N GLU A 88 9.68 6.71 -1.88
CA GLU A 88 10.86 6.90 -2.74
C GLU A 88 11.08 8.38 -3.04
N VAL A 89 12.35 8.81 -3.09
CA VAL A 89 12.71 10.16 -3.57
C VAL A 89 12.56 10.18 -5.09
N CYS A 90 11.47 10.73 -5.60
CA CYS A 90 11.27 10.90 -7.05
C CYS A 90 11.28 12.36 -7.46
N ILE A 91 11.41 12.57 -8.77
CA ILE A 91 11.13 13.84 -9.43
C ILE A 91 9.60 13.94 -9.67
N GLU A 92 8.97 14.99 -9.13
CA GLU A 92 7.56 15.31 -9.39
C GLU A 92 7.36 15.80 -10.83
N VAL A 93 7.22 14.87 -11.77
CA VAL A 93 6.89 15.15 -13.17
C VAL A 93 5.60 14.42 -13.56
N CYS A 94 4.85 15.00 -14.51
CA CYS A 94 3.70 14.33 -15.11
C CYS A 94 4.14 13.01 -15.75
N ALA A 95 3.38 11.95 -15.50
CA ALA A 95 3.51 10.68 -16.20
C ALA A 95 2.15 10.26 -16.79
N TYR A 96 2.16 9.51 -17.88
CA TYR A 96 0.97 8.80 -18.34
C TYR A 96 0.71 7.62 -17.41
N THR A 97 -0.40 7.66 -16.68
CA THR A 97 -0.79 6.60 -15.74
C THR A 97 -2.17 6.01 -16.05
N CYS A 98 -2.42 4.81 -15.54
CA CYS A 98 -3.70 4.15 -15.56
C CYS A 98 -4.11 3.74 -14.14
N GLU A 99 -5.23 4.27 -13.64
CA GLU A 99 -5.79 3.90 -12.34
C GLU A 99 -6.84 2.79 -12.55
N LEU A 100 -6.56 1.57 -12.09
CA LEU A 100 -7.41 0.41 -12.35
C LEU A 100 -8.56 0.34 -11.33
N SER A 101 -9.80 0.56 -11.79
CA SER A 101 -10.99 0.60 -10.92
C SER A 101 -11.51 -0.79 -10.49
N GLY A 102 -10.90 -1.88 -10.99
CA GLY A 102 -11.31 -3.27 -10.74
C GLY A 102 -10.32 -4.09 -9.90
N VAL A 103 -9.18 -3.52 -9.52
CA VAL A 103 -8.31 -4.15 -8.52
C VAL A 103 -8.87 -3.74 -7.17
N LYS A 104 -9.53 -4.67 -6.47
CA LYS A 104 -9.54 -4.61 -4.99
C LYS A 104 -8.07 -4.49 -4.65
N ILE A 105 -7.65 -3.28 -4.31
CA ILE A 105 -6.35 -3.04 -3.74
C ILE A 105 -6.32 -4.04 -2.60
N ILE A 106 -5.53 -5.11 -2.73
CA ILE A 106 -4.83 -5.59 -1.56
C ILE A 106 -3.89 -4.42 -1.30
N SER A 107 -4.43 -3.35 -0.70
CA SER A 107 -3.63 -2.43 0.08
C SER A 107 -2.83 -3.36 0.94
N LEU A 108 -1.54 -3.11 1.11
CA LEU A 108 -0.90 -3.63 2.31
C LEU A 108 -1.85 -3.24 3.45
N PRO A 109 -2.60 -4.19 4.04
CA PRO A 109 -3.94 -3.94 4.57
C PRO A 109 -3.88 -3.35 5.98
N ASP A 110 -2.77 -2.70 6.26
CA ASP A 110 -2.36 -2.34 7.59
C ASP A 110 -2.36 -0.83 7.76
N GLN A 111 -2.59 0.01 6.75
CA GLN A 111 -2.53 1.47 6.94
C GLN A 111 -3.91 2.09 7.10
N CYS A 112 -4.12 2.87 8.17
CA CYS A 112 -5.38 3.57 8.39
C CYS A 112 -5.53 4.73 7.38
N TYR A 113 -6.72 4.93 6.83
CA TYR A 113 -7.02 6.13 6.03
C TYR A 113 -7.27 7.36 6.92
N ASN A 114 -7.92 7.15 8.06
CA ASN A 114 -8.11 8.13 9.12
C ASN A 114 -7.90 7.42 10.46
N GLU A 115 -7.51 8.17 11.49
CA GLU A 115 -7.39 7.65 12.85
C GLU A 115 -8.73 7.11 13.38
N PRO A 116 -8.79 5.83 13.78
CA PRO A 116 -9.94 5.25 14.46
C PRO A 116 -10.27 6.02 15.75
N GLN A 117 -11.55 6.40 15.89
CA GLN A 117 -12.04 7.15 17.04
C GLN A 117 -12.80 6.21 17.98
N PHE A 118 -12.55 6.31 19.29
CA PHE A 118 -13.16 5.44 20.31
C PHE A 118 -14.68 5.39 20.25
N GLU A 119 -15.33 6.51 19.93
CA GLU A 119 -16.78 6.67 19.88
C GLU A 119 -17.44 5.82 18.78
N LYS A 120 -16.67 5.44 17.74
CA LYS A 120 -17.15 4.54 16.68
C LYS A 120 -17.15 3.07 17.10
N TYR A 121 -16.49 2.75 18.21
CA TYR A 121 -16.34 1.40 18.76
C TYR A 121 -16.93 1.30 20.17
N ALA A 122 -17.98 2.08 20.43
CA ALA A 122 -18.61 2.14 21.74
C ALA A 122 -19.23 0.78 22.13
N VAL A 123 -19.04 0.40 23.40
CA VAL A 123 -19.65 -0.76 24.03
C VAL A 123 -20.65 -0.27 25.08
N SER A 124 -21.88 -0.77 25.02
CA SER A 124 -22.97 -0.35 25.91
C SER A 124 -23.11 -1.23 27.17
N GLU A 125 -22.61 -2.46 27.12
CA GLU A 125 -22.68 -3.40 28.23
C GLU A 125 -21.40 -3.33 29.07
N ILE A 126 -21.52 -2.77 30.27
CA ILE A 126 -20.43 -2.74 31.26
C ILE A 126 -20.73 -3.77 32.34
N TYR A 127 -19.77 -4.66 32.58
CA TYR A 127 -19.91 -5.71 33.58
C TYR A 127 -19.56 -5.19 34.97
N GLU A 128 -20.57 -5.13 35.84
CA GLU A 128 -20.43 -4.76 37.25
C GLU A 128 -20.48 -5.96 38.21
N GLY A 129 -20.55 -7.17 37.66
CA GLY A 129 -20.65 -8.40 38.43
C GLY A 129 -19.36 -8.76 39.17
N LYS A 130 -19.44 -9.80 40.00
CA LYS A 130 -18.25 -10.32 40.68
C LYS A 130 -17.29 -10.89 39.64
N MET A 131 -16.03 -10.48 39.74
CA MET A 131 -14.96 -11.02 38.93
C MET A 131 -14.73 -12.52 39.20
N ALA A 132 -14.57 -13.30 38.14
CA ALA A 132 -14.18 -14.70 38.23
C ALA A 132 -12.68 -14.88 38.55
N THR A 133 -12.33 -16.01 39.13
CA THR A 133 -10.93 -16.37 39.37
C THR A 133 -10.18 -16.48 38.05
N VAL A 134 -9.04 -15.81 37.94
CA VAL A 134 -8.20 -15.86 36.73
C VAL A 134 -7.78 -17.29 36.41
N ASP A 135 -8.07 -17.72 35.19
CA ASP A 135 -7.69 -19.00 34.60
C ASP A 135 -6.50 -18.83 33.65
N PHE A 136 -5.41 -19.51 33.97
CA PHE A 136 -4.16 -19.50 33.21
C PHE A 136 -4.07 -20.66 32.22
N SER A 137 -5.09 -21.51 32.12
CA SER A 137 -5.08 -22.69 31.24
C SER A 137 -4.89 -22.34 29.76
N SER A 138 -5.41 -21.18 29.33
CA SER A 138 -5.33 -20.72 27.95
C SER A 138 -3.94 -20.19 27.57
N TYR A 139 -3.20 -19.67 28.58
CA TYR A 139 -1.85 -19.13 28.43
C TYR A 139 -1.00 -19.50 29.66
N PRO A 140 -0.49 -20.75 29.75
CA PRO A 140 0.25 -21.22 30.92
C PRO A 140 1.47 -20.35 31.28
N GLU A 141 2.14 -19.79 30.28
CA GLU A 141 3.29 -18.89 30.40
C GLU A 141 2.95 -17.60 31.17
N ALA A 142 1.70 -17.13 31.13
CA ALA A 142 1.25 -15.97 31.89
C ALA A 142 1.35 -16.18 33.41
N SER A 143 1.50 -17.43 33.87
CA SER A 143 1.72 -17.77 35.28
C SER A 143 2.97 -17.12 35.88
N GLN A 144 3.95 -16.74 35.05
CA GLN A 144 5.13 -16.00 35.51
C GLN A 144 4.77 -14.60 36.05
N PHE A 145 3.68 -14.01 35.55
CA PHE A 145 3.13 -12.71 35.97
C PHE A 145 1.83 -12.86 36.77
N ARG A 146 1.59 -14.03 37.39
CA ARG A 146 0.34 -14.36 38.10
C ARG A 146 -0.11 -13.30 39.10
N THR A 147 0.82 -12.67 39.80
CA THR A 147 0.50 -11.74 40.89
C THR A 147 -0.09 -10.45 40.34
N ILE A 148 0.54 -9.85 39.33
CA ILE A 148 0.06 -8.61 38.71
C ILE A 148 -1.22 -8.84 37.92
N ILE A 149 -1.34 -9.98 37.23
CA ILE A 149 -2.55 -10.36 36.51
C ILE A 149 -3.74 -10.49 37.46
N ARG A 150 -3.60 -11.27 38.54
CA ARG A 150 -4.67 -11.41 39.55
C ARG A 150 -4.99 -10.09 40.23
N ALA A 151 -3.98 -9.33 40.64
CA ALA A 151 -4.19 -8.08 41.37
C ALA A 151 -4.87 -7.01 40.52
N THR A 152 -4.54 -6.92 39.23
CA THR A 152 -5.15 -5.94 38.32
C THR A 152 -6.56 -6.35 37.95
N ALA A 153 -6.75 -7.61 37.55
CA ALA A 153 -8.06 -8.09 37.14
C ALA A 153 -9.06 -8.12 38.32
N ALA A 154 -8.59 -8.30 39.57
CA ALA A 154 -9.42 -8.16 40.78
C ALA A 154 -9.96 -6.74 41.02
N LYS A 155 -9.42 -5.71 40.35
CA LYS A 155 -9.97 -4.34 40.37
C LYS A 155 -11.20 -4.18 39.46
N GLY A 156 -11.49 -5.17 38.62
CA GLY A 156 -12.60 -5.15 37.67
C GLY A 156 -12.18 -4.78 36.25
N ALA A 157 -13.18 -4.60 35.38
CA ALA A 157 -12.96 -4.24 33.99
C ALA A 157 -12.46 -2.80 33.85
N ASN A 158 -11.54 -2.58 32.90
CA ASN A 158 -11.07 -1.26 32.49
C ASN A 158 -11.11 -1.07 30.96
N PHE A 159 -11.52 -2.08 30.21
CA PHE A 159 -11.54 -2.11 28.76
C PHE A 159 -12.77 -2.87 28.22
N ALA A 160 -13.37 -2.38 27.13
CA ALA A 160 -14.39 -3.08 26.35
C ALA A 160 -15.55 -3.70 27.18
N GLY A 161 -15.98 -2.97 28.21
CA GLY A 161 -17.10 -3.28 29.10
C GLY A 161 -16.80 -4.32 30.18
N HIS A 162 -16.00 -5.34 29.87
CA HIS A 162 -15.82 -6.50 30.75
C HIS A 162 -14.45 -7.16 30.66
N TYR A 163 -13.45 -6.44 30.15
CA TYR A 163 -12.08 -6.92 30.11
C TYR A 163 -11.18 -6.06 31.00
N SER A 164 -10.16 -6.70 31.55
CA SER A 164 -9.07 -6.06 32.27
C SER A 164 -7.80 -6.18 31.44
N ILE A 165 -7.27 -5.03 31.00
CA ILE A 165 -5.90 -4.91 30.51
C ILE A 165 -4.96 -4.86 31.71
N VAL A 166 -3.95 -5.72 31.67
CA VAL A 166 -2.90 -5.85 32.69
C VAL A 166 -1.58 -5.49 32.03
N GLU A 167 -0.80 -4.63 32.67
CA GLU A 167 0.51 -4.17 32.19
C GLU A 167 1.63 -4.62 33.14
N TRP A 168 2.80 -4.96 32.57
CA TRP A 168 4.06 -5.10 33.29
C TRP A 168 5.24 -4.72 32.40
N GLY A 169 6.41 -4.45 32.99
CA GLY A 169 7.63 -4.13 32.23
C GLY A 169 8.26 -5.38 31.60
N CYS A 170 8.69 -5.27 30.34
CA CYS A 170 9.34 -6.36 29.59
C CYS A 170 10.87 -6.19 29.45
N GLY A 171 11.40 -5.02 29.81
CA GLY A 171 12.81 -4.66 29.70
C GLY A 171 12.99 -3.13 29.65
N THR A 172 14.13 -2.65 29.14
CA THR A 172 14.35 -1.21 28.95
C THR A 172 13.32 -0.66 27.96
N SER A 173 12.58 0.37 28.38
CA SER A 173 11.57 1.11 27.60
C SER A 173 10.40 0.29 27.02
N CYS A 174 10.25 -0.99 27.36
CA CYS A 174 9.17 -1.86 26.88
C CYS A 174 8.20 -2.22 28.00
N GLN A 175 6.91 -2.18 27.68
CA GLN A 175 5.83 -2.76 28.45
C GLN A 175 5.24 -3.96 27.69
N ASP A 176 4.70 -4.92 28.42
CA ASP A 176 3.96 -6.05 27.86
C ASP A 176 2.65 -6.23 28.62
N HIS A 177 1.67 -6.83 27.97
CA HIS A 177 0.29 -6.85 28.44
C HIS A 177 -0.41 -8.19 28.29
N ALA A 178 -1.43 -8.37 29.12
CA ALA A 178 -2.46 -9.40 28.98
C ALA A 178 -3.84 -8.77 29.01
N ILE A 179 -4.80 -9.44 28.37
CA ILE A 179 -6.21 -9.08 28.44
C ILE A 179 -6.97 -10.24 29.08
N VAL A 180 -7.66 -9.95 30.19
CA VAL A 180 -8.45 -10.91 30.97
C VAL A 180 -9.92 -10.57 30.82
N ASP A 181 -10.75 -11.52 30.40
CA ASP A 181 -12.19 -11.42 30.54
C ASP A 181 -12.55 -11.58 32.03
N VAL A 182 -13.07 -10.53 32.66
CA VAL A 182 -13.36 -10.56 34.11
C VAL A 182 -14.61 -11.37 34.45
N GLN A 183 -15.48 -11.66 33.47
CA GLN A 183 -16.67 -12.49 33.68
C GLN A 183 -16.30 -13.96 33.79
N SER A 184 -15.47 -14.44 32.86
CA SER A 184 -15.05 -15.85 32.82
C SER A 184 -13.75 -16.14 33.55
N GLY A 185 -12.92 -15.11 33.77
CA GLY A 185 -11.58 -15.23 34.32
C GLY A 185 -10.53 -15.65 33.29
N LYS A 186 -10.92 -15.88 32.03
CA LYS A 186 -10.00 -16.35 30.99
C LYS A 186 -9.09 -15.23 30.50
N ILE A 187 -7.82 -15.56 30.32
CA ILE A 187 -6.90 -14.73 29.55
C ILE A 187 -7.24 -14.95 28.07
N ILE A 188 -7.63 -13.88 27.36
CA ILE A 188 -8.01 -13.93 25.94
C ILE A 188 -6.88 -13.49 25.00
N HIS A 189 -5.89 -12.77 25.54
CA HIS A 189 -4.70 -12.36 24.83
C HIS A 189 -3.54 -12.20 25.81
N TYR A 190 -2.36 -12.60 25.38
CA TYR A 190 -1.13 -12.55 26.17
C TYR A 190 0.04 -12.20 25.27
N SER A 191 0.96 -11.39 25.78
CA SER A 191 2.12 -10.86 25.06
C SER A 191 1.73 -9.84 23.96
N LEU A 192 1.20 -8.71 24.40
CA LEU A 192 0.97 -7.52 23.57
C LEU A 192 2.01 -6.44 23.94
N PRO A 193 3.12 -6.32 23.21
CA PRO A 193 4.19 -5.40 23.54
C PRO A 193 3.86 -3.96 23.15
N SER A 194 4.34 -2.99 23.94
CA SER A 194 4.39 -1.57 23.60
C SER A 194 5.71 -0.94 24.05
N PHE A 195 6.05 0.19 23.45
CA PHE A 195 7.16 1.05 23.88
C PHE A 195 6.66 2.37 24.49
N TYR A 196 5.47 2.81 24.08
CA TYR A 196 4.84 4.06 24.52
C TYR A 196 3.45 3.84 25.12
N GLY A 197 3.24 2.65 25.69
CA GLY A 197 2.00 2.26 26.36
C GLY A 197 0.84 1.95 25.41
N LEU A 198 -0.33 1.79 26.01
CA LEU A 198 -1.61 1.55 25.35
C LEU A 198 -2.59 2.68 25.64
N GLU A 199 -3.50 2.95 24.72
CA GLU A 199 -4.70 3.78 24.97
C GLU A 199 -5.95 2.94 24.75
N TYR A 200 -6.84 2.97 25.73
CA TYR A 200 -8.08 2.20 25.77
C TYR A 200 -9.09 2.84 26.72
N LYS A 201 -10.37 2.47 26.56
CA LYS A 201 -11.46 2.94 27.42
C LYS A 201 -12.34 1.78 27.86
N LEU A 202 -12.96 1.93 29.03
CA LEU A 202 -13.93 0.95 29.54
C LEU A 202 -15.13 0.80 28.61
N ASP A 203 -15.58 1.88 27.98
CA ASP A 203 -16.77 1.95 27.13
C ASP A 203 -16.46 1.84 25.64
N SER A 204 -15.27 1.35 25.26
CA SER A 204 -14.89 1.15 23.87
C SER A 204 -14.15 -0.16 23.66
N SER A 205 -14.41 -0.83 22.54
CA SER A 205 -13.69 -2.03 22.11
C SER A 205 -12.43 -1.72 21.29
N LEU A 206 -12.14 -0.45 21.03
CA LEU A 206 -10.92 -0.01 20.37
C LEU A 206 -9.74 -0.03 21.36
N LEU A 207 -8.62 -0.62 20.94
CA LEU A 207 -7.35 -0.62 21.63
C LEU A 207 -6.29 -0.02 20.72
N VAL A 208 -5.50 0.91 21.24
CA VAL A 208 -4.39 1.54 20.52
C VAL A 208 -3.08 1.15 21.18
N VAL A 209 -2.14 0.62 20.41
CA VAL A 209 -0.78 0.31 20.84
C VAL A 209 0.16 1.41 20.35
N ASN A 210 1.00 1.94 21.23
CA ASN A 210 1.85 3.10 20.98
C ASN A 210 1.06 4.30 20.41
N PRO A 211 0.10 4.86 21.16
CA PRO A 211 -0.71 5.99 20.72
C PRO A 211 0.17 7.15 20.24
N ALA A 212 -0.22 7.78 19.11
CA ALA A 212 0.58 8.84 18.50
C ALA A 212 0.86 10.02 19.46
N ALA A 213 -0.05 10.28 20.40
CA ALA A 213 0.11 11.29 21.44
C ALA A 213 1.24 11.01 22.44
N ASN A 214 1.66 9.75 22.58
CA ASN A 214 2.75 9.35 23.46
C ASN A 214 4.10 9.23 22.72
N LEU A 215 4.10 9.35 21.40
CA LEU A 215 5.31 9.26 20.59
C LEU A 215 6.08 10.58 20.62
N PRO A 216 7.42 10.54 20.72
CA PRO A 216 8.21 11.75 20.63
C PRO A 216 8.15 12.34 19.20
N GLU A 217 8.26 13.66 19.07
CA GLU A 217 8.17 14.35 17.77
C GLU A 217 9.26 13.90 16.78
N ASP A 218 10.39 13.42 17.28
CA ASP A 218 11.52 12.89 16.53
C ASP A 218 11.54 11.35 16.50
N SER A 219 10.43 10.68 16.83
CA SER A 219 10.39 9.22 16.87
C SER A 219 10.87 8.61 15.55
N GLU A 220 11.69 7.56 15.64
CA GLU A 220 12.13 6.85 14.46
C GLU A 220 10.92 6.40 13.64
N GLN A 221 11.00 6.49 12.31
CA GLN A 221 9.95 6.10 11.36
C GLN A 221 9.52 4.61 11.48
N THR A 222 10.16 3.85 12.36
CA THR A 222 9.93 2.44 12.63
C THR A 222 8.82 2.20 13.66
N ILE A 223 8.47 3.18 14.50
CA ILE A 223 7.44 3.04 15.52
C ILE A 223 6.10 3.53 14.97
N THR A 224 5.07 2.72 15.17
CA THR A 224 3.74 2.95 14.62
C THR A 224 2.67 2.82 15.68
N SER A 225 1.58 3.55 15.49
CA SER A 225 0.37 3.39 16.29
C SER A 225 -0.49 2.31 15.66
N ASP A 226 -0.70 1.20 16.37
CA ASP A 226 -1.48 0.08 15.87
C ASP A 226 -2.86 0.06 16.54
N TYR A 227 -3.90 -0.11 15.74
CA TYR A 227 -5.28 -0.08 16.17
C TYR A 227 -5.87 -1.48 16.08
N TYR A 228 -6.48 -1.92 17.17
CA TYR A 228 -7.14 -3.21 17.29
C TYR A 228 -8.56 -3.03 17.79
N VAL A 229 -9.45 -3.93 17.38
CA VAL A 229 -10.82 -4.00 17.88
C VAL A 229 -11.05 -5.35 18.53
N LEU A 230 -11.50 -5.31 19.77
CA LEU A 230 -11.90 -6.51 20.47
C LEU A 230 -13.31 -6.93 20.05
N SER A 231 -13.43 -8.15 19.51
CA SER A 231 -14.71 -8.79 19.16
C SER A 231 -14.59 -10.28 19.39
N ASP A 232 -15.65 -10.90 19.92
CA ASP A 232 -15.74 -12.36 20.10
C ASP A 232 -14.57 -12.97 20.89
N ASN A 233 -14.17 -12.31 21.99
CA ASN A 233 -13.00 -12.68 22.81
C ASN A 233 -11.68 -12.75 22.03
N ALA A 234 -11.58 -12.03 20.90
CA ALA A 234 -10.37 -11.95 20.10
C ALA A 234 -10.01 -10.49 19.81
N LEU A 235 -8.72 -10.18 19.91
CA LEU A 235 -8.18 -8.89 19.55
C LEU A 235 -7.85 -8.89 18.05
N ASN A 236 -8.61 -8.14 17.26
CA ASN A 236 -8.49 -8.13 15.80
C ASN A 236 -7.78 -6.86 15.35
N PHE A 237 -6.68 -7.01 14.62
CA PHE A 237 -5.99 -5.87 14.02
C PHE A 237 -6.89 -5.18 12.99
N VAL A 238 -6.95 -3.84 13.06
CA VAL A 238 -7.72 -3.01 12.14
C VAL A 238 -6.80 -2.36 11.13
N CYS A 239 -5.84 -1.58 11.64
CA CYS A 239 -4.89 -0.81 10.84
C CYS A 239 -3.83 -0.18 11.75
N ARG A 240 -2.91 0.57 11.15
CA ARG A 240 -1.73 1.18 11.72
C ARG A 240 -1.56 2.58 11.12
N LEU A 241 -1.05 3.51 11.92
CA LEU A 241 -0.60 4.83 11.48
C LEU A 241 0.90 4.99 11.72
N PRO A 242 1.63 5.70 10.84
CA PRO A 242 3.02 6.04 11.09
C PRO A 242 3.12 6.91 12.35
N GLY A 243 4.18 6.71 13.13
CA GLY A 243 4.44 7.43 14.37
C GLY A 243 4.87 8.89 14.17
N VAL A 244 4.08 9.68 13.45
CA VAL A 244 4.29 11.12 13.33
C VAL A 244 3.18 11.82 14.10
N SER A 245 3.54 12.65 15.07
CA SER A 245 2.59 13.55 15.70
C SER A 245 1.95 14.41 14.60
N ALA A 246 0.63 14.51 14.60
CA ALA A 246 -0.05 15.46 13.72
C ALA A 246 0.56 16.85 13.98
N PRO A 247 0.92 17.62 12.94
CA PRO A 247 1.35 18.99 13.16
C PRO A 247 0.25 19.71 13.93
N ALA A 248 0.61 20.38 15.02
CA ALA A 248 -0.33 21.18 15.81
C ALA A 248 -1.11 22.10 14.86
N PRO A 249 -2.45 22.23 15.02
CA PRO A 249 -3.18 23.24 14.27
C PRO A 249 -2.60 24.61 14.62
N LEU A 250 -2.26 25.35 13.55
CA LEU A 250 -1.47 26.60 13.49
C LEU A 250 -1.60 27.55 14.69
#